data_AF-A0A5C8ZH84-F1
#
_entry.id   AF-A0A5C8ZH84-F1
#
_cell.length_a   1.000
_cell.length_b   1.000
_cell.length_c   1.000
_cell.angle_alpha   90.00
_cell.angle_beta   90.00
_cell.angle_gamma   90.00
#
_symmetry.space_group_name_H-M   'P 1'
#
loop_
_entity.id
_entity.type
_entity.pdbx_description
1 polymer ?
#
loop_
_entity_poly.entity_id
_entity_poly.type
_entity_poly.pdbx_seq_one_letter_code
_entity_poly.pdbx_strand_id
1 'polypeptide(L)'
;MTTFTSPTGNISCYLAPVQGADPYARCDLAEQFWAEDEPEGGCSEGDWGGDGDGYGSVGVGGGDAQPLCVGDTIADPSAPKLPYGSSITLEPLTCTSVSDKVGMTCENSKTGHGFTVRKEKLERF
;
A
#
# COMPACT_ATOMS: atom_id res chain seq x y z
N MET A 1 9.48 0.05 12.28
CA MET A 1 8.69 0.52 11.13
C MET A 1 9.65 1.15 10.15
N THR A 2 9.53 0.83 8.87
CA THR A 2 10.36 1.37 7.80
C THR A 2 9.44 2.07 6.83
N THR A 3 9.59 3.38 6.63
CA THR A 3 8.78 4.19 5.71
C THR A 3 9.57 4.52 4.44
N PHE A 4 8.87 4.66 3.33
CA PHE A 4 9.46 5.00 2.02
C PHE A 4 8.38 5.50 1.07
N THR A 5 8.80 6.20 0.02
CA THR A 5 7.88 6.74 -1.00
C THR A 5 8.28 6.31 -2.40
N SER A 6 7.33 6.32 -3.34
CA SER A 6 7.65 6.18 -4.76
C SER A 6 8.54 7.33 -5.24
N PRO A 7 9.33 7.16 -6.32
CA PRO A 7 10.14 8.25 -6.86
C PRO A 7 9.33 9.51 -7.22
N THR A 8 8.07 9.32 -7.66
CA THR A 8 7.12 10.40 -7.96
C THR A 8 6.56 11.08 -6.70
N GLY A 9 6.58 10.41 -5.55
CA GLY A 9 5.98 10.87 -4.30
C GLY A 9 4.49 10.61 -4.17
N ASN A 10 3.84 10.00 -5.17
CA ASN A 10 2.40 9.71 -5.11
C ASN A 10 2.05 8.59 -4.12
N ILE A 11 2.96 7.64 -3.93
CA ILE A 11 2.72 6.46 -3.10
C ILE A 11 3.63 6.55 -1.88
N SER A 12 3.05 6.51 -0.68
CA SER A 12 3.78 6.42 0.58
C SER A 12 3.51 5.07 1.21
N CYS A 13 4.54 4.34 1.63
CA CYS A 13 4.40 3.01 2.17
C CYS A 13 5.17 2.85 3.49
N TYR A 14 4.76 1.85 4.27
CA TYR A 14 5.58 1.34 5.36
C TYR A 14 5.59 -0.18 5.43
N LEU A 15 6.65 -0.73 6.03
CA LEU A 15 6.67 -2.09 6.58
C LEU A 15 6.83 -2.02 8.10
N ALA A 16 6.03 -2.78 8.84
CA ALA A 16 6.11 -2.85 10.30
C ALA A 16 5.99 -4.29 10.81
N PRO A 17 6.77 -4.67 11.84
CA PRO A 17 6.55 -5.94 12.53
C PRO A 17 5.23 -5.90 13.30
N VAL A 18 4.49 -7.02 13.31
CA VAL A 18 3.26 -7.19 14.08
C VAL A 18 3.49 -8.31 15.09
N GLN A 19 3.14 -8.07 16.36
CA GLN A 19 3.34 -9.08 17.39
C GLN A 19 2.37 -10.26 17.19
N GLY A 20 2.91 -11.47 17.05
CA GLY A 20 2.12 -12.69 16.89
C GLY A 20 1.54 -12.92 15.49
N ALA A 21 1.92 -12.11 14.51
CA ALA A 21 1.50 -12.25 13.12
C ALA A 21 2.67 -11.98 12.16
N ASP A 22 2.45 -12.22 10.87
CA ASP A 22 3.37 -11.76 9.83
C ASP A 22 3.45 -10.22 9.86
N PRO A 23 4.60 -9.61 9.49
CA PRO A 23 4.72 -8.18 9.29
C PRO A 23 3.62 -7.66 8.36
N TYR A 24 3.40 -6.35 8.42
CA TYR A 24 2.36 -5.68 7.64
C TYR A 24 2.97 -4.61 6.75
N ALA A 25 2.52 -4.58 5.50
CA ALA A 25 2.77 -3.50 4.56
C ALA A 25 1.48 -2.71 4.33
N ARG A 26 1.56 -1.39 4.38
CA ARG A 26 0.50 -0.47 3.95
C ARG A 26 1.10 0.51 2.95
N CYS A 27 0.34 0.84 1.92
CA CYS A 27 0.63 1.92 0.99
C CYS A 27 -0.59 2.82 0.86
N ASP A 28 -0.36 4.13 0.93
CA ASP A 28 -1.34 5.19 0.72
C ASP A 28 -0.99 5.96 -0.55
N LEU A 29 -2.00 6.26 -1.36
CA LEU A 29 -1.90 7.03 -2.59
C LEU A 29 -2.51 8.41 -2.37
N ALA A 30 -1.72 9.45 -2.64
CA ALA A 30 -2.20 10.83 -2.61
C ALA A 30 -3.22 11.11 -3.72
N GLU A 31 -3.10 10.42 -4.84
CA GLU A 31 -4.03 10.48 -5.95
C GLU A 31 -4.16 9.09 -6.62
N GLN A 32 -5.40 8.69 -6.90
CA GLN A 32 -5.74 7.46 -7.61
C GLN A 32 -6.97 7.68 -8.49
N PHE A 33 -7.08 6.88 -9.56
CA PHE A 33 -8.20 6.87 -10.52
C PHE A 33 -8.94 5.53 -10.57
N TRP A 34 -8.61 4.63 -9.66
CA TRP A 34 -9.34 3.39 -9.48
C TRP A 34 -10.33 3.54 -8.33
N ALA A 35 -11.48 2.92 -8.51
CA ALA A 35 -12.51 2.78 -7.50
C ALA A 35 -12.57 1.31 -7.09
N GLU A 36 -12.56 1.05 -5.79
CA GLU A 36 -12.96 -0.23 -5.21
C GLU A 36 -14.32 -0.02 -4.55
N ASP A 37 -15.09 -1.11 -4.43
CA ASP A 37 -16.31 -1.07 -3.64
C ASP A 37 -15.95 -0.99 -2.16
N GLU A 38 -16.64 -0.13 -1.43
CA GLU A 38 -16.55 -0.08 0.03
C GLU A 38 -16.90 -1.45 0.61
N PRO A 39 -16.19 -1.95 1.64
CA PRO A 39 -16.50 -3.24 2.24
C PRO A 39 -17.95 -3.30 2.73
N GLU A 40 -18.58 -4.49 2.69
CA GLU A 40 -20.00 -4.68 3.03
C GLU A 40 -20.41 -4.16 4.43
N GLY A 41 -19.46 -4.05 5.35
CA GLY A 41 -19.66 -3.48 6.69
C GLY A 41 -19.66 -1.94 6.75
N GLY A 42 -19.35 -1.28 5.64
CA GLY A 42 -19.07 0.15 5.56
C GLY A 42 -17.76 0.56 6.26
N CYS A 43 -17.32 1.76 5.94
CA CYS A 43 -16.29 2.52 6.62
C CYS A 43 -16.95 3.67 7.41
N SER A 44 -16.23 4.26 8.36
CA SER A 44 -16.69 5.53 8.94
C SER A 44 -16.68 6.62 7.87
N GLU A 45 -17.45 7.69 8.10
CA GLU A 45 -17.48 8.85 7.22
C GLU A 45 -16.06 9.41 7.00
N GLY A 46 -15.62 9.44 5.73
CA GLY A 46 -14.30 9.94 5.34
C GLY A 46 -13.14 8.93 5.46
N ASP A 47 -13.39 7.72 5.95
CA ASP A 47 -12.36 6.67 6.02
C ASP A 47 -12.18 5.90 4.70
N TRP A 48 -13.15 5.99 3.77
CA TRP A 48 -13.06 5.34 2.46
C TRP A 48 -12.52 6.32 1.41
N GLY A 49 -11.44 5.95 0.73
CA GLY A 49 -10.76 6.80 -0.26
C GLY A 49 -10.90 6.36 -1.72
N GLY A 50 -11.93 5.59 -2.08
CA GLY A 50 -12.21 5.25 -3.48
C GLY A 50 -12.82 6.42 -4.27
N ASP A 51 -12.42 6.57 -5.54
CA ASP A 51 -13.02 7.49 -6.53
C ASP A 51 -12.94 9.01 -6.25
N GLY A 52 -11.89 9.46 -5.54
CA GLY A 52 -11.52 10.88 -5.45
C GLY A 52 -11.93 11.62 -4.18
N ASP A 53 -12.62 10.96 -3.24
CA ASP A 53 -13.04 11.55 -1.96
C ASP A 53 -12.04 11.29 -0.80
N GLY A 54 -10.89 10.64 -1.06
CA GLY A 54 -9.84 10.37 -0.04
C GLY A 54 -8.55 9.73 -0.58
N TYR A 55 -7.67 9.29 0.33
CA TYR A 55 -6.42 8.57 -0.02
C TYR A 55 -6.72 7.11 -0.38
N GLY A 56 -6.15 6.62 -1.47
CA GLY A 56 -6.24 5.20 -1.81
C GLY A 56 -5.31 4.40 -0.91
N SER A 57 -5.86 3.62 0.04
CA SER A 57 -5.07 2.84 0.99
C SER A 57 -5.25 1.35 0.77
N VAL A 58 -4.13 0.62 0.70
CA VAL A 58 -4.10 -0.84 0.58
C VAL A 58 -3.06 -1.41 1.53
N GLY A 59 -3.33 -2.58 2.09
CA GLY A 59 -2.34 -3.30 2.88
C GLY A 59 -2.38 -4.80 2.73
N VAL A 60 -1.27 -5.43 3.10
CA VAL A 60 -1.09 -6.88 3.10
C VAL A 60 -0.26 -7.31 4.30
N GLY A 61 -0.60 -8.47 4.86
CA GLY A 61 0.12 -9.12 5.94
C GLY A 61 0.09 -10.62 5.75
N GLY A 62 -0.37 -11.37 6.75
CA GLY A 62 -0.52 -12.83 6.66
C GLY A 62 -1.76 -13.35 5.91
N GLY A 63 -2.57 -12.46 5.32
CA GLY A 63 -3.76 -12.81 4.55
C GLY A 63 -3.85 -12.01 3.25
N ASP A 64 -5.00 -12.05 2.59
CA ASP A 64 -5.24 -11.33 1.33
C ASP A 64 -4.91 -9.84 1.44
N ALA A 65 -4.38 -9.26 0.37
CA ALA A 65 -4.28 -7.81 0.26
C ALA A 65 -5.68 -7.20 0.18
N GLN A 66 -5.92 -6.10 0.89
CA GLN A 66 -7.22 -5.43 0.92
C GLN A 66 -7.08 -3.90 0.90
N PRO A 67 -8.00 -3.20 0.23
CA PRO A 67 -8.23 -1.78 0.49
C PRO A 67 -8.56 -1.54 1.98
N LEU A 68 -8.22 -0.38 2.51
CA LEU A 68 -8.37 -0.08 3.93
C LEU A 68 -9.34 1.09 4.15
N CYS A 69 -10.20 0.96 5.16
CA CYS A 69 -10.95 2.08 5.75
C CYS A 69 -10.01 2.85 6.69
N VAL A 70 -9.46 3.97 6.26
CA VAL A 70 -8.55 4.81 7.04
C VAL A 70 -8.78 6.29 6.76
N GLY A 71 -9.10 7.06 7.80
CA GLY A 71 -9.22 8.53 7.72
C GLY A 71 -7.88 9.28 7.90
N ASP A 72 -6.76 8.55 7.96
CA ASP A 72 -5.41 9.08 8.09
C ASP A 72 -4.55 8.76 6.86
N THR A 73 -3.39 9.42 6.76
CA THR A 73 -2.38 9.10 5.75
C THR A 73 -1.01 8.89 6.39
N ILE A 74 -0.25 7.94 5.85
CA ILE A 74 1.15 7.69 6.21
C ILE A 74 2.13 8.55 5.38
N ALA A 75 1.62 9.48 4.59
CA ALA A 75 2.44 10.37 3.78
C ALA A 75 3.39 11.19 4.68
N ASP A 76 4.69 11.00 4.45
CA ASP A 76 5.76 11.71 5.14
C ASP A 76 6.72 12.30 4.09
N PRO A 77 6.77 13.64 3.92
CA PRO A 77 7.68 14.28 2.98
C PRO A 77 9.17 14.02 3.25
N SER A 78 9.51 13.57 4.46
CA SER A 78 10.88 13.24 4.86
C SER A 78 11.24 11.76 4.61
N ALA A 79 10.26 10.91 4.29
CA ALA A 79 10.51 9.50 4.01
C ALA A 79 11.37 9.32 2.74
N PRO A 80 12.33 8.38 2.75
CA PRO A 80 13.24 8.18 1.63
C PRO A 80 12.48 7.68 0.39
N LYS A 81 12.85 8.21 -0.77
CA LYS A 81 12.36 7.70 -2.06
C LYS A 81 13.01 6.35 -2.35
N LEU A 82 12.21 5.32 -2.62
CA LEU A 82 12.69 4.02 -3.07
C LEU A 82 12.87 4.05 -4.60
N PRO A 83 14.12 4.02 -5.12
CA PRO A 83 14.36 4.10 -6.57
C PRO A 83 13.67 2.96 -7.32
N TYR A 84 13.34 3.17 -8.59
CA TYR A 84 12.81 2.10 -9.43
C TYR A 84 13.80 0.93 -9.55
N GLY A 85 13.28 -0.29 -9.52
CA GLY A 85 14.03 -1.54 -9.45
C GLY A 85 14.51 -1.92 -8.03
N SER A 86 14.38 -1.03 -7.04
CA SER A 86 14.82 -1.31 -5.67
C SER A 86 13.70 -1.89 -4.80
N SER A 87 14.10 -2.64 -3.78
CA SER A 87 13.18 -3.29 -2.84
C SER A 87 13.57 -3.02 -1.39
N ILE A 88 12.57 -3.04 -0.51
CA ILE A 88 12.70 -3.07 0.94
C ILE A 88 12.02 -4.34 1.44
N THR A 89 12.69 -5.05 2.34
CA THR A 89 12.22 -6.35 2.83
C THR A 89 12.17 -6.36 4.36
N LEU A 90 11.07 -6.86 4.89
CA LEU A 90 10.89 -7.29 6.27
C LEU A 90 10.24 -8.68 6.19
N GLU A 91 11.08 -9.71 6.16
CA GLU A 91 10.66 -11.09 5.85
C GLU A 91 9.43 -11.52 6.68
N PRO A 92 8.42 -12.16 6.04
CA PRO A 92 8.36 -12.60 4.65
C PRO A 92 7.88 -11.53 3.63
N LEU A 93 7.69 -10.28 4.05
CA LEU A 93 7.20 -9.21 3.18
C LEU A 93 8.33 -8.50 2.42
N THR A 94 8.15 -8.32 1.11
CA THR A 94 8.99 -7.47 0.28
C THR A 94 8.13 -6.47 -0.48
N CYS A 95 8.53 -5.20 -0.45
CA CYS A 95 7.96 -4.16 -1.31
C CYS A 95 9.01 -3.66 -2.31
N THR A 96 8.65 -3.66 -3.59
CA THR A 96 9.48 -3.28 -4.72
C THR A 96 8.88 -2.08 -5.44
N SER A 97 9.68 -1.03 -5.62
CA SER A 97 9.36 0.08 -6.51
C SER A 97 9.69 -0.37 -7.93
N VAL A 98 8.73 -0.92 -8.67
CA VAL A 98 9.03 -1.62 -9.94
C VAL A 98 9.38 -0.63 -11.04
N SER A 99 8.45 0.26 -11.37
CA SER A 99 8.62 1.35 -12.33
C SER A 99 7.48 2.36 -12.20
N ASP A 100 7.55 3.48 -12.92
CA ASP A 100 6.45 4.44 -13.06
C ASP A 100 5.18 3.82 -13.68
N LYS A 101 5.37 2.93 -14.67
CA LYS A 101 4.27 2.24 -15.38
C LYS A 101 3.62 1.10 -14.60
N VAL A 102 4.38 0.45 -13.72
CA VAL A 102 3.88 -0.71 -12.95
C VAL A 102 3.41 -0.26 -11.57
N GLY A 103 4.22 0.53 -10.87
CA GLY A 103 3.95 1.04 -9.54
C GLY A 103 4.78 0.37 -8.45
N MET A 104 4.21 0.36 -7.24
CA MET A 104 4.76 -0.32 -6.07
C MET A 104 4.12 -1.71 -5.96
N THR A 105 4.93 -2.75 -5.77
CA THR A 105 4.44 -4.11 -5.51
C THR A 105 4.86 -4.56 -4.12
N CYS A 106 3.93 -5.01 -3.29
CA CYS A 106 4.23 -5.59 -1.98
C CYS A 106 3.69 -7.02 -1.92
N GLU A 107 4.54 -7.97 -1.55
CA GLU A 107 4.25 -9.40 -1.57
C GLU A 107 4.71 -10.07 -0.29
N ASN A 108 3.86 -10.93 0.27
CA ASN A 108 4.22 -11.87 1.34
C ASN A 108 4.58 -13.22 0.72
N SER A 109 5.88 -13.51 0.66
CA SER A 109 6.40 -14.75 0.05
C SER A 109 5.94 -16.04 0.75
N LYS A 110 5.49 -15.97 2.01
CA LYS A 110 5.00 -17.12 2.77
C LYS A 110 3.59 -17.51 2.38
N THR A 111 2.75 -16.54 2.03
CA THR A 111 1.33 -16.75 1.70
C THR A 111 1.05 -16.68 0.21
N GLY A 112 1.93 -16.03 -0.56
CA GLY A 112 1.72 -15.71 -1.96
C GLY A 112 0.82 -14.50 -2.18
N HIS A 113 0.33 -13.87 -1.10
CA HIS A 113 -0.56 -12.72 -1.19
C HIS A 113 0.21 -11.42 -1.38
N GLY A 114 -0.38 -10.50 -2.13
CA GLY A 114 0.23 -9.22 -2.39
C GLY A 114 -0.66 -8.27 -3.16
N PHE A 115 -0.09 -7.10 -3.44
CA PHE A 115 -0.70 -6.12 -4.31
C PHE A 115 0.33 -5.41 -5.17
N THR A 116 -0.10 -4.95 -6.32
CA THR A 116 0.59 -3.95 -7.13
C THR A 116 -0.30 -2.72 -7.24
N VAL A 117 0.23 -1.55 -6.90
CA VAL A 117 -0.54 -0.31 -6.88
C VAL A 117 0.18 0.84 -7.56
N ARG A 118 -0.59 1.60 -8.34
CA ARG A 118 -0.20 2.87 -8.95
C ARG A 118 -1.43 3.78 -9.05
N LYS A 119 -1.23 5.00 -9.53
CA LYS A 119 -2.29 6.00 -9.68
C LYS A 119 -3.50 5.45 -10.47
N GLU A 120 -3.27 4.69 -11.53
CA GLU A 120 -4.33 4.21 -12.42
C GLU A 120 -4.91 2.83 -12.06
N LYS A 121 -4.23 2.05 -11.22
CA LYS A 121 -4.65 0.67 -10.94
C LYS A 121 -4.20 0.16 -9.59
N LEU A 122 -5.10 -0.56 -8.92
CA LEU A 122 -4.81 -1.51 -7.85
C LEU A 122 -5.03 -2.94 -8.39
N GLU A 123 -4.05 -3.82 -8.20
CA GLU A 123 -4.14 -5.26 -8.47
C GLU A 123 -3.79 -6.00 -7.19
N ARG A 124 -4.54 -7.05 -6.86
CA ARG A 124 -4.38 -7.88 -5.67
C ARG A 124 -4.26 -9.34 -6.09
N PHE A 125 -3.43 -10.12 -5.42
CA PHE A 125 -3.17 -11.53 -5.73
C PHE A 125 -2.91 -12.32 -4.45
#